data_AF-A0A3B8RIT7-F1
#
_entry.id   AF-A0A3B8RIT7-F1
#
_cell.length_a   1.000
_cell.length_b   1.000
_cell.length_c   1.000
_cell.angle_alpha   90.00
_cell.angle_beta   90.00
_cell.angle_gamma   90.00
#
_symmetry.space_group_name_H-M   'P 1'
#
loop_
_entity.id
_entity.type
_entity.pdbx_description
1 polymer ?
#
loop_
_entity_poly.entity_id
_entity_poly.type
_entity_poly.pdbx_seq_one_letter_code
_entity_poly.pdbx_strand_id
1 'polypeptide(L)'
;MNKFRTSKYLQVIPREKDYAVYHSLFGNLCLLDFDVYNLLRVFDKACSSNEVLKSFSKYDPILLINFINTLLSKGFLTIDGFDEYVLIEEDYQRCKKHFHSGYLIRALQLVI
;
A
#
# COMPACT_ATOMS: atom_id res chain seq x y z
N MET A 1 10.56 -7.95 -15.20
CA MET A 1 9.65 -8.16 -14.05
C MET A 1 9.93 -7.09 -13.03
N ASN A 2 8.92 -6.33 -12.61
CA ASN A 2 9.11 -5.26 -11.65
C ASN A 2 9.43 -5.87 -10.28
N LYS A 3 10.42 -5.28 -9.60
CA LYS A 3 10.66 -5.54 -8.19
C LYS A 3 9.87 -4.53 -7.39
N PHE A 4 9.24 -5.01 -6.34
CA PHE A 4 8.45 -4.22 -5.42
C PHE A 4 9.22 -4.03 -4.13
N ARG A 5 9.01 -2.89 -3.49
CA ARG A 5 9.54 -2.57 -2.17
C ARG A 5 8.45 -1.98 -1.31
N THR A 6 8.52 -2.17 0.01
CA THR A 6 7.69 -1.45 0.96
C THR A 6 7.87 0.06 0.76
N SER A 7 6.75 0.79 0.70
CA SER A 7 6.75 2.24 0.61
C SER A 7 7.57 2.89 1.74
N LYS A 8 8.27 3.99 1.42
CA LYS A 8 8.99 4.79 2.43
C LYS A 8 8.05 5.53 3.38
N TYR A 9 6.80 5.71 2.96
CA TYR A 9 5.76 6.43 3.69
C TYR A 9 4.86 5.50 4.50
N LEU A 10 5.17 4.20 4.50
CA LEU A 10 4.46 3.23 5.30
C LEU A 10 4.81 3.37 6.78
N GLN A 11 3.79 3.50 7.60
CA GLN A 11 3.90 3.58 9.05
C GLN A 11 3.32 2.31 9.66
N VAL A 12 4.02 1.76 10.64
CA VAL A 12 3.64 0.54 11.35
C VAL A 12 3.60 0.84 12.84
N ILE A 13 2.43 0.66 13.44
CA ILE A 13 2.21 0.85 14.87
C ILE A 13 1.94 -0.54 15.48
N PRO A 14 2.84 -1.07 16.32
CA PRO A 14 2.60 -2.34 17.00
C PRO A 14 1.49 -2.17 18.06
N ARG A 15 0.63 -3.18 18.16
CA ARG A 15 -0.45 -3.28 19.17
C ARG A 15 -0.30 -4.63 19.89
N GLU A 16 -1.13 -4.86 20.92
CA GLU A 16 -1.01 -6.08 21.75
C GLU A 16 -1.13 -7.40 20.97
N LYS A 17 -1.92 -7.41 19.89
CA LYS A 17 -2.24 -8.63 19.13
C LYS A 17 -1.98 -8.53 17.63
N ASP A 18 -1.75 -7.32 17.12
CA ASP A 18 -1.69 -7.04 15.69
C ASP A 18 -0.83 -5.79 15.41
N TYR A 19 -0.75 -5.40 14.14
CA TYR A 19 -0.04 -4.21 13.67
C TYR A 19 -1.01 -3.31 12.91
N ALA A 20 -1.13 -2.05 13.31
CA ALA A 20 -1.80 -1.04 12.51
C ALA A 20 -0.81 -0.49 11.49
N VAL A 21 -1.08 -0.71 10.21
CA VAL A 21 -0.25 -0.30 9.09
C VAL A 21 -1.00 0.71 8.25
N TYR A 22 -0.41 1.87 8.01
CA TYR A 22 -1.01 2.89 7.15
C TYR A 22 0.00 3.61 6.28
N HIS A 23 -0.46 4.08 5.13
CA HIS A 23 0.34 4.90 4.23
C HIS A 23 0.17 6.38 4.59
N SER A 24 1.22 7.05 5.06
CA SER A 24 1.11 8.44 5.55
C SER A 24 0.67 9.46 4.49
N LEU A 25 0.92 9.19 3.20
CA LEU A 25 0.47 10.07 2.12
C LEU A 25 -0.97 9.78 1.65
N PHE A 26 -1.44 8.54 1.79
CA PHE A 26 -2.73 8.10 1.20
C PHE A 26 -3.78 7.76 2.26
N GLY A 27 -3.41 7.73 3.54
CA GLY A 27 -4.32 7.44 4.65
C GLY A 27 -4.84 5.99 4.73
N ASN A 28 -4.44 5.11 3.80
CA ASN A 28 -4.92 3.72 3.73
C ASN A 28 -4.51 2.93 4.97
N LEU A 29 -5.40 2.79 5.95
CA LEU A 29 -5.17 2.03 7.18
C LEU A 29 -5.59 0.55 7.02
N CYS A 30 -4.77 -0.36 7.54
CA CYS A 30 -5.05 -1.78 7.67
C CYS A 30 -4.53 -2.34 8.99
N LEU A 31 -5.21 -3.36 9.51
CA LEU A 31 -4.73 -4.15 10.64
C LEU A 31 -4.17 -5.46 10.09
N LEU A 32 -2.91 -5.75 10.41
CA LEU A 32 -2.22 -6.97 9.99
C LEU A 32 -1.93 -7.82 11.22
N ASP A 33 -2.22 -9.12 11.14
CA ASP A 33 -1.70 -10.07 12.12
C ASP A 33 -0.18 -10.27 11.95
N PHE A 34 0.41 -11.08 12.82
CA PHE A 34 1.85 -11.34 12.83
C PHE A 34 2.35 -12.00 11.53
N ASP A 35 1.59 -12.95 10.97
CA ASP A 35 2.00 -13.69 9.78
C ASP A 35 1.97 -12.79 8.54
N VAL A 36 0.91 -12.00 8.41
CA VAL A 36 0.73 -11.04 7.33
C VAL A 36 1.74 -9.90 7.43
N TYR A 37 2.05 -9.43 8.65
CA TYR A 37 3.11 -8.45 8.85
C TYR A 37 4.48 -8.99 8.44
N ASN A 38 4.82 -10.24 8.79
CA ASN A 38 6.09 -10.85 8.37
C ASN A 38 6.17 -11.00 6.86
N LEU A 39 5.06 -11.34 6.20
CA LEU A 39 5.00 -11.41 4.74
C LEU A 39 5.22 -10.03 4.09
N LEU A 40 4.65 -8.97 4.67
CA LEU A 40 4.91 -7.59 4.23
C LEU A 40 6.39 -7.22 4.33
N ARG A 41 7.08 -7.62 5.40
CA ARG A 41 8.50 -7.32 5.65
C ARG A 41 9.46 -7.94 4.62
N VAL A 42 9.02 -8.95 3.87
CA VAL A 42 9.79 -9.51 2.73
C VAL A 42 10.15 -8.41 1.72
N PHE A 43 9.26 -7.43 1.55
CA PHE A 43 9.43 -6.33 0.62
C PHE A 43 10.28 -5.17 1.17
N ASP A 44 10.83 -5.26 2.39
CA ASP A 44 11.81 -4.26 2.85
C ASP A 44 13.02 -4.20 1.92
N LYS A 45 13.35 -5.34 1.33
CA LYS A 45 14.27 -5.48 0.21
C LYS A 45 13.47 -5.64 -1.08
N ALA A 46 13.95 -5.00 -2.14
CA ALA A 46 13.29 -5.06 -3.44
C ALA A 46 13.17 -6.52 -3.92
N CYS A 47 11.93 -6.99 -4.10
CA CYS A 47 11.63 -8.38 -4.40
C CYS A 47 10.51 -8.47 -5.44
N SER A 48 10.61 -9.45 -6.34
CA SER A 48 9.59 -9.73 -7.36
C SER A 48 8.56 -10.74 -6.84
N SER A 49 7.36 -10.71 -7.41
CA SER A 49 6.30 -11.67 -7.08
C SER A 49 6.75 -13.13 -7.23
N ASN A 50 7.55 -13.46 -8.25
CA ASN A 50 8.07 -14.82 -8.43
C ASN A 50 9.07 -15.24 -7.35
N GLU A 51 9.88 -14.31 -6.84
CA GLU A 51 10.79 -14.60 -5.73
C GLU A 51 10.00 -14.89 -4.46
N VAL A 52 8.94 -14.11 -4.19
CA VAL A 52 8.03 -14.36 -3.05
C VAL A 52 7.34 -15.72 -3.18
N LEU A 53 6.79 -16.04 -4.36
CA LEU A 53 6.14 -17.35 -4.57
C LEU A 53 7.09 -18.54 -4.35
N LYS A 54 8.38 -18.37 -4.68
CA LYS A 54 9.40 -19.40 -4.41
C LYS A 54 9.72 -19.51 -2.91
N SER A 55 9.89 -18.38 -2.21
CA SER A 55 10.19 -18.35 -0.79
C SER A 55 9.02 -18.82 0.09
N PHE A 56 7.78 -18.65 -0.39
CA PHE A 56 6.55 -18.98 0.31
C PHE A 56 5.77 -20.11 -0.38
N SER A 57 6.48 -21.10 -0.94
CA SER A 57 5.91 -22.23 -1.68
C SER A 57 4.93 -23.11 -0.89
N LYS A 58 4.92 -22.98 0.45
CA LYS A 58 3.96 -23.66 1.34
C LYS A 58 2.56 -23.06 1.29
N TYR A 59 2.42 -21.81 0.85
CA TYR A 59 1.15 -21.11 0.75
C TYR A 59 0.55 -21.28 -0.64
N ASP A 60 -0.77 -21.16 -0.72
CA ASP A 60 -1.47 -21.14 -2.01
C ASP A 60 -0.97 -19.96 -2.87
N PRO A 61 -0.45 -20.21 -4.09
CA PRO A 61 0.03 -19.16 -4.99
C PRO A 61 -1.04 -18.10 -5.31
N ILE A 62 -2.31 -18.49 -5.43
CA ILE A 62 -3.42 -17.57 -5.73
C ILE A 62 -3.63 -16.62 -4.56
N LEU A 63 -3.61 -17.13 -3.33
CA LEU A 63 -3.74 -16.30 -2.13
C LEU A 63 -2.58 -15.31 -1.99
N LEU A 64 -1.35 -15.76 -2.25
CA LEU A 64 -0.18 -14.89 -2.24
C LEU A 64 -0.27 -13.78 -3.30
N ILE A 65 -0.71 -14.10 -4.52
CA ILE A 65 -0.89 -13.10 -5.58
C ILE A 65 -1.96 -12.10 -5.19
N ASN A 66 -3.11 -12.55 -4.68
CA ASN A 66 -4.18 -11.68 -4.21
C ASN A 66 -3.72 -10.76 -3.07
N PHE A 67 -2.90 -11.28 -2.17
CA PHE A 67 -2.29 -10.50 -1.11
C PHE A 67 -1.37 -9.40 -1.66
N ILE A 68 -0.44 -9.75 -2.56
CA ILE A 68 0.47 -8.77 -3.20
C ILE A 68 -0.34 -7.67 -3.92
N ASN A 69 -1.38 -8.06 -4.66
CA ASN A 69 -2.27 -7.12 -5.34
C ASN A 69 -3.01 -6.21 -4.37
N THR A 70 -3.39 -6.72 -3.20
CA THR A 70 -4.03 -5.92 -2.14
C THR A 70 -3.07 -4.90 -1.53
N LEU A 71 -1.80 -5.28 -1.34
CA LEU A 71 -0.78 -4.34 -0.86
C LEU A 71 -0.49 -3.25 -1.89
N LEU A 72 -0.42 -3.61 -3.18
CA LEU A 72 -0.25 -2.65 -4.28
C LEU A 72 -1.43 -1.67 -4.36
N SER A 73 -2.66 -2.17 -4.30
CA SER A 73 -3.86 -1.30 -4.39
C SER A 73 -3.98 -0.34 -3.21
N LYS A 74 -3.44 -0.71 -2.05
CA LYS A 74 -3.35 0.15 -0.86
C LYS A 74 -2.15 1.10 -0.86
N GLY A 75 -1.29 1.01 -1.86
CA GLY A 75 -0.06 1.80 -1.95
C GLY A 75 1.01 1.39 -0.94
N PHE A 76 0.92 0.19 -0.37
CA PHE A 76 1.90 -0.27 0.63
C PHE A 76 3.18 -0.75 -0.04
N LEU A 77 3.07 -1.19 -1.29
CA LEU A 77 4.19 -1.55 -2.15
C LEU A 77 4.35 -0.52 -3.26
N THR A 78 5.59 -0.17 -3.53
CA THR A 78 6.00 0.69 -4.64
C THR A 78 6.98 -0.06 -5.55
N ILE A 79 7.11 0.39 -6.79
CA ILE A 79 8.16 -0.11 -7.68
C ILE A 79 9.50 0.39 -7.15
N ASP A 80 10.52 -0.47 -7.14
CA ASP A 80 11.84 -0.07 -6.65
C ASP A 80 12.39 1.13 -7.44
N GLY A 81 12.80 2.17 -6.72
CA GLY A 81 13.26 3.44 -7.30
C GLY A 81 12.16 4.41 -7.77
N PHE A 82 10.88 4.07 -7.62
CA PHE A 82 9.77 4.96 -7.98
C PHE A 82 9.59 6.10 -6.96
N ASP A 83 9.34 7.31 -7.47
CA ASP A 83 8.99 8.46 -6.64
C ASP A 83 7.47 8.53 -6.45
N GLU A 84 7.04 8.22 -5.22
CA GLU A 84 5.63 8.16 -4.85
C GLU A 84 4.94 9.54 -4.88
N TYR A 85 5.68 10.65 -4.84
CA TYR A 85 5.11 11.99 -5.01
C TYR A 85 4.52 12.23 -6.40
N VAL A 86 4.97 11.50 -7.41
CA VAL A 86 4.39 11.58 -8.76
C VAL A 86 2.90 11.26 -8.71
N LEU A 87 2.48 10.29 -7.90
CA LEU A 87 1.07 9.92 -7.74
C LEU A 87 0.25 11.02 -7.04
N ILE A 88 0.85 11.72 -6.07
CA ILE A 88 0.22 12.85 -5.40
C ILE A 88 0.06 14.01 -6.37
N GLU A 89 1.10 14.32 -7.14
CA GLU A 89 1.05 15.42 -8.09
C GLU A 89 0.02 15.14 -9.20
N GLU A 90 -0.04 13.91 -9.71
CA GLU A 90 -1.08 13.47 -10.64
C GLU A 90 -2.49 13.63 -10.04
N ASP A 91 -2.69 13.22 -8.79
CA ASP A 91 -3.97 13.39 -8.11
C ASP A 91 -4.32 14.86 -7.87
N TYR A 92 -3.33 15.68 -7.51
CA TYR A 92 -3.48 17.12 -7.34
C TYR A 92 -3.86 17.80 -8.65
N GLN A 93 -3.18 17.50 -9.76
CA GLN A 93 -3.50 18.03 -11.08
C GLN A 93 -4.88 17.57 -11.55
N ARG A 94 -5.24 16.30 -11.29
CA ARG A 94 -6.58 15.78 -11.54
C ARG A 94 -7.61 16.57 -10.74
N CYS A 95 -7.42 16.73 -9.44
CA CYS A 95 -8.31 17.52 -8.59
C CYS A 95 -8.43 18.94 -9.14
N LYS A 96 -7.32 19.64 -9.41
CA LYS A 96 -7.30 21.01 -9.93
C LYS A 96 -8.12 21.17 -11.22
N LYS A 97 -8.07 20.20 -12.13
CA LYS A 97 -8.85 20.17 -13.37
C LYS A 97 -10.36 20.01 -13.12
N HIS A 98 -10.75 19.20 -12.13
CA HIS A 98 -12.16 18.90 -11.82
C HIS A 98 -12.77 19.86 -10.78
N PHE A 99 -11.96 20.59 -10.03
CA PHE A 99 -12.41 21.65 -9.11
C PHE A 99 -13.17 22.76 -9.85
N HIS A 100 -12.83 23.03 -11.11
CA HIS A 100 -13.51 24.03 -11.93
C HIS A 100 -14.92 23.61 -12.37
N SER A 101 -15.26 22.32 -12.33
CA SER A 101 -16.56 21.80 -12.77
C SER A 101 -17.52 21.44 -11.63
N GLY A 102 -17.24 21.87 -10.39
CA GLY A 102 -18.13 21.64 -9.24
C GLY A 102 -18.24 20.17 -8.82
N TYR A 103 -17.24 19.34 -9.14
CA TYR A 103 -17.25 17.94 -8.73
C TYR A 103 -17.13 17.86 -7.21
N LEU A 104 -18.13 17.26 -6.57
CA LEU A 104 -18.27 17.15 -5.12
C LEU A 104 -17.08 16.41 -4.53
N ILE A 105 -16.10 17.16 -4.02
CA ILE A 105 -15.04 16.60 -3.18
C ILE A 105 -15.74 16.22 -1.90
N ARG A 106 -15.73 14.93 -1.57
CA ARG A 106 -16.33 14.36 -0.36
C ARG A 106 -15.77 15.08 0.87
N ALA A 107 -16.38 16.20 1.24
CA ALA A 107 -16.15 16.84 2.52
C ALA A 107 -16.72 15.88 3.57
N LEU A 108 -15.86 15.36 4.43
CA LEU A 108 -16.27 14.69 5.66
C LEU A 108 -17.04 15.72 6.49
N GLN A 109 -18.37 15.64 6.46
CA GLN A 109 -19.22 16.40 7.37
C GLN A 109 -19.12 15.72 8.75
N LEU A 110 -18.28 16.27 9.62
CA LEU A 110 -18.34 15.98 11.05
C LEU A 110 -19.59 16.67 11.61
N VAL A 111 -20.67 15.91 11.73
CA VAL A 111 -21.81 16.30 12.56
C VAL A 111 -21.40 16.04 14.01
N ILE A 112 -21.37 17.10 14.83
CA ILE A 112 -21.27 17.04 16.29
C ILE A 112 -22.67 16.81 16.85
#